data_AF-A0A534YWY5-F1
#
_entry.id   AF-A0A534YWY5-F1
#
_cell.length_a   1.000
_cell.length_b   1.000
_cell.length_c   1.000
_cell.angle_alpha   90.00
_cell.angle_beta   90.00
_cell.angle_gamma   90.00
#
_symmetry.space_group_name_H-M   'P 1'
#
loop_
_entity.id
_entity.type
_entity.pdbx_description
1 polymer ?
#
loop_
_entity_poly.entity_id
_entity_poly.type
_entity_poly.pdbx_seq_one_letter_code
_entity_poly.pdbx_strand_id
1 'polypeptide(L)'
;MSGRGFEEGLQDGDRFQVRLFIWSLEGAAQSILGPDVSLFEPGCVAQFGRGVQCAQLLVVGNAYILETFDTSSPDLVGHNAFRLAGEVWRIYFDPAPDGTRSFEDLESFEKGDPVAVYKVREFATADPVADVVWARNDQELLRSTPFTLRGVTVDFKNVAPRLMGLGHARVPQSDPNPQPIPTNEPPFESKGPGFFLLHTPISGTFSAVQSK
;
A
#
# COMPACT_ATOMS: atom_id res chain seq x y z
N MET A 1 0.12 9.85 1.65
CA MET A 1 0.22 8.88 0.53
C MET A 1 -1.13 8.74 -0.14
N SER A 2 -1.12 8.28 -1.38
CA SER A 2 -2.34 7.89 -2.10
C SER A 2 -2.06 6.62 -2.91
N GLY A 3 -3.09 5.85 -3.20
CA GLY A 3 -2.94 4.64 -3.99
C GLY A 3 -4.24 3.90 -4.23
N ARG A 4 -4.11 2.62 -4.59
CA ARG A 4 -5.22 1.72 -4.87
C ARG A 4 -5.00 0.37 -4.21
N GLY A 5 -6.03 -0.15 -3.55
CA GLY A 5 -6.07 -1.53 -3.09
C GLY A 5 -6.69 -2.44 -4.13
N PHE A 6 -6.29 -3.73 -4.10
CA PHE A 6 -6.75 -4.82 -4.96
C PHE A 6 -7.16 -6.03 -4.08
N GLU A 7 -8.47 -6.36 -4.09
CA GLU A 7 -9.24 -7.26 -3.23
C GLU A 7 -10.65 -7.56 -3.86
N GLU A 8 -11.18 -8.77 -3.76
CA GLU A 8 -12.61 -8.98 -4.00
C GLU A 8 -13.15 -9.91 -2.94
N GLY A 9 -14.40 -9.69 -2.51
CA GLY A 9 -15.17 -10.70 -1.79
C GLY A 9 -14.61 -11.17 -0.44
N LEU A 10 -14.05 -10.26 0.37
CA LEU A 10 -13.62 -10.41 1.78
C LEU A 10 -14.01 -11.75 2.45
N GLN A 11 -13.17 -12.76 2.31
CA GLN A 11 -13.22 -14.01 3.05
C GLN A 11 -11.87 -14.36 3.66
N ASP A 12 -11.90 -15.11 4.75
CA ASP A 12 -10.70 -15.64 5.38
C ASP A 12 -9.93 -16.52 4.37
N GLY A 13 -8.64 -16.23 4.20
CA GLY A 13 -7.76 -16.88 3.22
C GLY A 13 -7.54 -16.09 1.93
N ASP A 14 -8.34 -15.04 1.67
CA ASP A 14 -8.19 -14.21 0.47
C ASP A 14 -6.87 -13.44 0.47
N ARG A 15 -6.36 -13.17 -0.73
CA ARG A 15 -5.13 -12.39 -0.91
C ARG A 15 -5.45 -10.93 -1.11
N PHE A 16 -4.66 -10.10 -0.43
CA PHE A 16 -4.71 -8.66 -0.54
C PHE A 16 -3.44 -8.17 -1.21
N GLN A 17 -3.56 -7.36 -2.26
CA GLN A 17 -2.44 -6.60 -2.79
C GLN A 17 -2.80 -5.11 -2.79
N VAL A 18 -1.88 -4.28 -2.34
CA VAL A 18 -2.03 -2.83 -2.41
C VAL A 18 -0.89 -2.23 -3.21
N ARG A 19 -1.23 -1.25 -4.05
CA ARG A 19 -0.26 -0.47 -4.83
C ARG A 19 -0.44 1.00 -4.48
N LEU A 20 0.56 1.59 -3.84
CA LEU A 20 0.53 2.98 -3.37
C LEU A 20 1.73 3.75 -3.89
N PHE A 21 1.65 5.07 -3.88
CA PHE A 21 2.84 5.90 -3.98
C PHE A 21 2.98 6.79 -2.76
N ILE A 22 4.23 7.08 -2.40
CA ILE A 22 4.55 7.91 -1.25
C ILE A 22 4.53 9.36 -1.69
N TRP A 23 3.51 10.08 -1.24
CA TRP A 23 3.33 11.49 -1.55
C TRP A 23 4.32 12.39 -0.80
N SER A 24 4.55 12.10 0.48
CA SER A 24 5.54 12.76 1.32
C SER A 24 6.05 11.80 2.40
N LEU A 25 7.22 12.10 2.97
CA LEU A 25 7.82 11.38 4.10
C LEU A 25 7.99 12.35 5.26
N GLU A 26 7.07 12.32 6.22
CA GLU A 26 7.04 13.25 7.35
C GLU A 26 7.64 12.62 8.62
N GLY A 27 8.49 13.38 9.30
CA GLY A 27 8.94 13.09 10.66
C GLY A 27 8.10 13.82 11.71
N ALA A 28 8.39 13.61 12.99
CA ALA A 28 7.61 14.17 14.10
C ALA A 28 7.53 15.71 14.12
N ALA A 29 8.52 16.41 13.55
CA ALA A 29 8.60 17.87 13.54
C ALA A 29 8.77 18.48 12.13
N GLN A 30 9.27 17.72 11.15
CA GLN A 30 9.55 18.18 9.79
C GLN A 30 9.64 17.01 8.80
N SER A 31 9.54 17.29 7.50
CA SER A 31 9.80 16.33 6.43
C SER A 31 11.18 15.68 6.59
N ILE A 32 11.23 14.35 6.48
CA ILE A 32 12.44 13.54 6.60
C ILE A 32 13.45 13.88 5.49
N LEU A 33 12.94 14.24 4.31
CA LEU A 33 13.77 14.56 3.15
C LEU A 33 14.08 16.06 3.04
N GLY A 34 13.49 16.87 3.91
CA GLY A 34 13.54 18.32 3.86
C GLY A 34 12.27 18.95 3.27
N PRO A 35 12.02 20.23 3.55
CA PRO A 35 10.75 20.91 3.24
C PRO A 35 10.49 21.10 1.74
N ASP A 36 11.53 21.13 0.90
CA ASP A 36 11.42 21.41 -0.54
C ASP A 36 11.69 20.19 -1.44
N VAL A 37 11.84 19.01 -0.85
CA VAL A 37 12.05 17.77 -1.62
C VAL A 37 10.71 17.24 -2.13
N SER A 38 10.46 17.43 -3.42
CA SER A 38 9.33 16.80 -4.11
C SER A 38 9.64 15.33 -4.37
N LEU A 39 8.72 14.46 -3.95
CA LEU A 39 8.70 13.03 -4.27
C LEU A 39 8.14 12.71 -5.66
N PHE A 40 7.95 13.74 -6.49
CA PHE A 40 7.57 13.63 -7.88
C PHE A 40 8.65 14.23 -8.77
N GLU A 41 8.87 13.62 -9.93
CA GLU A 41 9.80 14.11 -10.94
C GLU A 41 9.18 15.32 -11.67
N PRO A 42 9.82 16.51 -11.64
CA PRO A 42 9.22 17.74 -12.16
C PRO A 42 8.91 17.72 -13.66
N GLY A 43 9.77 17.12 -14.49
CA GLY A 43 9.58 17.04 -15.93
C GLY A 43 8.33 16.22 -16.30
N CYS A 44 8.20 15.05 -15.70
CA CYS A 44 7.06 14.16 -15.81
C CYS A 44 5.79 14.86 -15.35
N VAL A 45 5.82 15.55 -14.19
CA VAL A 45 4.64 16.28 -13.70
C VAL A 45 4.23 17.40 -14.65
N ALA A 46 5.19 18.10 -15.25
CA ALA A 46 4.89 19.16 -16.23
C ALA A 46 4.17 18.61 -17.47
N GLN A 47 4.42 17.36 -17.85
CA GLN A 47 3.84 16.73 -19.03
C GLN A 47 2.55 15.95 -18.74
N PHE A 48 2.50 15.20 -17.64
CA PHE A 48 1.45 14.23 -17.35
C PHE A 48 0.62 14.56 -16.10
N GLY A 49 0.92 15.67 -15.43
CA GLY A 49 0.33 16.03 -14.15
C GLY A 49 0.88 15.21 -12.99
N ARG A 50 0.45 15.55 -11.77
CA ARG A 50 0.87 14.85 -10.56
C ARG A 50 0.05 13.58 -10.36
N GLY A 51 0.73 12.45 -10.25
CA GLY A 51 0.12 11.15 -9.99
C GLY A 51 1.15 10.04 -9.91
N VAL A 52 0.68 8.80 -9.80
CA VAL A 52 1.51 7.58 -9.70
C VAL A 52 2.55 7.49 -10.82
N GLN A 53 2.17 7.92 -12.02
CA GLN A 53 2.99 7.92 -13.23
C GLN A 53 4.24 8.77 -13.14
N CYS A 54 4.28 9.72 -12.19
CA CYS A 54 5.41 10.61 -11.94
C CYS A 54 5.97 10.52 -10.52
N ALA A 55 5.47 9.61 -9.70
CA ALA A 55 5.94 9.42 -8.34
C ALA A 55 7.30 8.72 -8.34
N GLN A 56 8.22 9.13 -7.48
CA GLN A 56 9.55 8.53 -7.37
C GLN A 56 9.61 7.39 -6.35
N LEU A 57 8.64 7.31 -5.44
CA LEU A 57 8.56 6.27 -4.42
C LEU A 57 7.20 5.56 -4.47
N LEU A 58 7.25 4.24 -4.67
CA LEU A 58 6.11 3.36 -4.91
C LEU A 58 6.13 2.27 -3.86
N VAL A 59 4.96 1.73 -3.53
CA VAL A 59 4.79 0.69 -2.53
C VAL A 59 3.93 -0.41 -3.11
N VAL A 60 4.44 -1.63 -3.06
CA VAL A 60 3.64 -2.84 -3.30
C VAL A 60 3.56 -3.63 -2.01
N GLY A 61 2.36 -3.67 -1.43
CA GLY A 61 2.04 -4.46 -0.24
C GLY A 61 1.31 -5.73 -0.63
N ASN A 62 1.63 -6.85 0.03
CA ASN A 62 0.91 -8.10 -0.14
C ASN A 62 0.59 -8.68 1.23
N ALA A 63 -0.61 -9.22 1.40
CA ALA A 63 -1.06 -9.90 2.62
C ALA A 63 -2.04 -11.02 2.27
N TYR A 64 -2.48 -11.74 3.31
CA TYR A 64 -3.69 -12.55 3.27
C TYR A 64 -4.61 -12.17 4.42
N ILE A 65 -5.92 -12.19 4.18
CA ILE A 65 -6.95 -12.00 5.21
C ILE A 65 -6.91 -13.24 6.10
N LEU A 66 -6.64 -13.04 7.39
CA LEU A 66 -6.59 -14.12 8.36
C LEU A 66 -7.97 -14.39 8.94
N GLU A 67 -8.64 -13.33 9.40
CA GLU A 67 -9.88 -13.39 10.15
C GLU A 67 -10.72 -12.14 9.87
N THR A 68 -12.03 -12.37 9.77
CA THR A 68 -13.05 -11.34 9.64
C THR A 68 -14.04 -11.47 10.80
N PHE A 69 -14.21 -10.40 11.57
CA PHE A 69 -15.15 -10.36 12.71
C PHE A 69 -16.31 -9.43 12.37
N ASP A 70 -17.52 -9.99 12.31
CA ASP A 70 -18.73 -9.16 12.36
C ASP A 70 -18.88 -8.63 13.79
N THR A 71 -18.77 -7.31 13.94
CA THR A 71 -18.85 -6.64 15.24
C THR A 71 -20.24 -6.06 15.52
N SER A 72 -21.27 -6.51 14.79
CA SER A 72 -22.65 -6.02 14.91
C SER A 72 -23.22 -6.13 16.33
N SER A 73 -23.01 -5.05 17.09
CA SER A 73 -23.85 -4.64 18.21
C SER A 73 -25.11 -3.96 17.64
N PRO A 74 -26.26 -3.94 18.35
CA PRO A 74 -27.44 -3.18 17.95
C PRO A 74 -27.15 -1.70 17.60
N ASP A 75 -26.08 -1.13 18.15
CA ASP A 75 -25.63 0.25 17.89
C ASP A 75 -24.51 0.38 16.83
N LEU A 76 -23.97 -0.75 16.33
CA LEU A 76 -22.83 -0.82 15.38
C LEU A 76 -23.13 -1.78 14.22
N VAL A 77 -24.33 -1.69 13.66
CA VAL A 77 -24.76 -2.54 12.54
C VAL A 77 -23.77 -2.43 11.37
N GLY A 78 -23.24 -3.57 10.92
CA GLY A 78 -22.46 -3.69 9.69
C GLY A 78 -20.94 -3.50 9.80
N HIS A 79 -20.38 -3.24 10.98
CA HIS A 79 -18.93 -3.06 11.12
C HIS A 79 -18.18 -4.40 11.05
N ASN A 80 -17.31 -4.56 10.06
CA ASN A 80 -16.40 -5.71 9.96
C ASN A 80 -14.99 -5.31 10.38
N ALA A 81 -14.37 -6.09 11.25
CA ALA A 81 -12.94 -5.97 11.56
C ALA A 81 -12.16 -7.06 10.82
N PHE A 82 -11.04 -6.69 10.20
CA PHE A 82 -10.17 -7.59 9.45
C PHE A 82 -8.78 -7.61 10.07
N ARG A 83 -8.22 -8.81 10.11
CA ARG A 83 -6.82 -9.00 10.45
C ARG A 83 -6.08 -9.55 9.25
N LEU A 84 -5.02 -8.85 8.85
CA LEU A 84 -4.12 -9.33 7.81
C LEU A 84 -2.96 -10.12 8.43
N ALA A 85 -2.48 -11.12 7.71
CA ALA A 85 -1.32 -11.90 8.10
C ALA A 85 -0.32 -12.03 6.94
N GLY A 86 0.94 -12.29 7.33
CA GLY A 86 2.08 -12.40 6.42
C GLY A 86 2.37 -11.14 5.60
N GLU A 87 1.92 -9.98 6.07
CA GLU A 87 1.95 -8.77 5.29
C GLU A 87 3.37 -8.22 5.11
N VAL A 88 3.73 -7.95 3.85
CA VAL A 88 5.04 -7.42 3.46
C VAL A 88 4.87 -6.30 2.44
N TRP A 89 5.47 -5.16 2.73
CA TRP A 89 5.44 -3.98 1.88
C TRP A 89 6.83 -3.72 1.31
N ARG A 90 6.92 -3.63 -0.01
CA ARG A 90 8.16 -3.31 -0.73
C ARG A 90 8.07 -1.89 -1.28
N ILE A 91 9.10 -1.10 -1.01
CA ILE A 91 9.21 0.27 -1.53
C ILE A 91 10.21 0.25 -2.69
N TYR A 92 9.77 0.79 -3.83
CA TYR A 92 10.58 0.96 -5.03
C TYR A 92 10.88 2.43 -5.22
N PHE A 93 12.11 2.73 -5.66
CA PHE A 93 12.55 4.06 -6.03
C PHE A 93 12.84 4.12 -7.53
N ASP A 94 12.29 5.13 -8.20
CA ASP A 94 12.64 5.46 -9.58
C ASP A 94 13.13 6.90 -9.65
N PRO A 95 14.40 7.13 -10.05
CA PRO A 95 14.95 8.46 -10.17
C PRO A 95 14.34 9.25 -11.34
N ALA A 96 13.75 8.58 -12.34
CA ALA A 96 13.28 9.19 -13.59
C ALA A 96 11.99 8.53 -14.11
N PRO A 97 10.87 8.63 -13.36
CA PRO A 97 9.57 8.16 -13.85
C PRO A 97 9.18 8.91 -15.13
N ASP A 98 8.57 8.18 -16.07
CA ASP A 98 8.37 8.61 -17.47
C ASP A 98 6.89 8.69 -17.89
N GLY A 99 5.97 8.67 -16.94
CA GLY A 99 4.54 8.77 -17.22
C GLY A 99 3.86 7.45 -17.61
N THR A 100 4.59 6.33 -17.67
CA THR A 100 4.04 5.05 -18.15
C THR A 100 3.39 4.19 -17.07
N ARG A 101 3.54 4.54 -15.79
CA ARG A 101 3.09 3.68 -14.69
C ARG A 101 1.58 3.72 -14.53
N SER A 102 1.03 2.57 -14.20
CA SER A 102 -0.39 2.36 -13.97
C SER A 102 -0.59 1.55 -12.70
N PHE A 103 -1.68 1.83 -11.98
CA PHE A 103 -2.06 1.01 -10.85
C PHE A 103 -2.46 -0.40 -11.29
N GLU A 104 -2.92 -0.59 -12.52
CA GLU A 104 -3.44 -1.85 -13.06
C GLU A 104 -2.32 -2.79 -13.52
N ASP A 105 -1.19 -2.25 -13.99
CA ASP A 105 -0.03 -3.01 -14.45
C ASP A 105 1.07 -3.09 -13.37
N LEU A 106 1.23 -4.28 -12.76
CA LEU A 106 2.20 -4.53 -11.69
C LEU A 106 3.65 -4.34 -12.15
N GLU A 107 4.00 -4.80 -13.35
CA GLU A 107 5.37 -4.71 -13.86
C GLU A 107 5.76 -3.26 -14.07
N SER A 108 4.84 -2.46 -14.64
CA SER A 108 5.04 -1.00 -14.76
C SER A 108 5.21 -0.32 -13.39
N PHE A 109 4.50 -0.81 -12.38
CA PHE A 109 4.46 -0.22 -11.04
C PHE A 109 5.72 -0.54 -10.23
N GLU A 110 6.26 -1.74 -10.38
CA GLU A 110 7.49 -2.20 -9.72
C GLU A 110 8.77 -1.69 -10.41
N LYS A 111 8.65 -0.94 -11.51
CA LYS A 111 9.79 -0.31 -12.20
C LYS A 111 10.63 0.53 -11.21
N GLY A 112 11.94 0.32 -11.24
CA GLY A 112 12.91 0.99 -10.38
C GLY A 112 13.60 0.02 -9.41
N ASP A 113 14.33 0.58 -8.45
CA ASP A 113 15.14 -0.19 -7.51
C ASP A 113 14.39 -0.44 -6.20
N PRO A 114 14.41 -1.66 -5.64
CA PRO A 114 13.84 -1.94 -4.32
C PRO A 114 14.72 -1.30 -3.23
N VAL A 115 14.17 -0.32 -2.53
CA VAL A 115 14.88 0.49 -1.52
C VAL A 115 14.49 0.17 -0.08
N ALA A 116 13.33 -0.43 0.15
CA ALA A 116 12.96 -0.95 1.46
C ALA A 116 12.00 -2.12 1.39
N VAL A 117 12.06 -2.99 2.41
CA VAL A 117 11.09 -4.05 2.65
C VAL A 117 10.69 -3.98 4.11
N TYR A 118 9.39 -3.83 4.36
CA TYR A 118 8.80 -3.83 5.70
C TYR A 118 7.98 -5.08 5.92
N LYS A 119 8.08 -5.62 7.13
CA LYS A 119 7.04 -6.48 7.70
C LYS A 119 5.96 -5.58 8.26
N VAL A 120 4.71 -5.89 7.96
CA VAL A 120 3.57 -5.09 8.39
C VAL A 120 2.65 -5.94 9.27
N ARG A 121 2.06 -5.29 10.26
CA ARG A 121 0.96 -5.81 11.07
C ARG A 121 -0.20 -4.84 10.94
N GLU A 122 -1.20 -5.20 10.15
CA GLU A 122 -2.37 -4.37 9.92
C GLU A 122 -3.61 -4.89 10.62
N PHE A 123 -4.37 -3.95 11.16
CA PHE A 123 -5.74 -4.12 11.61
C PHE A 123 -6.61 -3.10 10.88
N ALA A 124 -7.69 -3.56 10.25
CA ALA A 124 -8.60 -2.70 9.53
C ALA A 124 -10.04 -2.91 9.99
N THR A 125 -10.86 -1.87 9.85
CA THR A 125 -12.30 -1.91 10.07
C THR A 125 -13.03 -1.33 8.87
N ALA A 126 -14.08 -1.98 8.39
CA ALA A 126 -14.97 -1.45 7.37
C ALA A 126 -16.34 -1.11 7.97
N ASP A 127 -16.85 0.07 7.62
CA ASP A 127 -18.23 0.50 7.83
C ASP A 127 -18.92 0.61 6.44
N PRO A 128 -19.76 -0.38 6.07
CA PRO A 128 -20.50 -0.39 4.81
C PRO A 128 -21.61 0.64 4.75
N VAL A 129 -22.09 1.16 5.89
CA VAL A 129 -23.11 2.22 5.91
C VAL A 129 -22.49 3.57 5.60
N ALA A 130 -21.31 3.83 6.17
CA ALA A 130 -20.54 5.06 5.92
C ALA A 130 -19.66 4.99 4.65
N ASP A 131 -19.61 3.83 3.97
CA ASP A 131 -18.75 3.59 2.79
C ASP A 131 -17.27 3.89 3.07
N VAL A 132 -16.75 3.40 4.20
CA VAL A 132 -15.36 3.66 4.60
C VAL A 132 -14.67 2.43 5.19
N VAL A 133 -13.39 2.31 4.87
CA VAL A 133 -12.45 1.40 5.54
C VAL A 133 -11.41 2.25 6.26
N TRP A 134 -11.07 1.89 7.49
CA TRP A 134 -9.97 2.46 8.25
C TRP A 134 -8.96 1.39 8.57
N ALA A 135 -7.69 1.68 8.32
CA ALA A 135 -6.59 0.79 8.59
C ALA A 135 -5.60 1.43 9.55
N ARG A 136 -5.13 0.64 10.51
CA ARG A 136 -3.95 0.97 11.31
C ARG A 136 -2.93 -0.13 11.14
N ASN A 137 -1.70 0.24 10.81
CA ASN A 137 -0.63 -0.73 10.72
C ASN A 137 0.65 -0.29 11.43
N ASP A 138 1.37 -1.27 11.94
CA ASP A 138 2.72 -1.11 12.48
C ASP A 138 3.70 -1.79 11.51
N GLN A 139 4.72 -1.06 11.08
CA GLN A 139 5.70 -1.55 10.13
C GLN A 139 7.10 -1.60 10.74
N GLU A 140 7.79 -2.70 10.50
CA GLU A 140 9.16 -2.95 10.92
C GLU A 140 10.02 -3.27 9.71
N LEU A 141 11.11 -2.51 9.55
CA LEU A 141 12.01 -2.65 8.42
C LEU A 141 12.77 -3.98 8.48
N LEU A 142 12.64 -4.78 7.42
CA LEU A 142 13.41 -6.02 7.23
C LEU A 142 14.70 -5.79 6.44
N ARG A 143 14.63 -4.93 5.43
CA ARG A 143 15.75 -4.63 4.54
C ARG A 143 15.68 -3.19 4.06
N SER A 144 16.83 -2.56 3.93
CA SER A 144 16.97 -1.24 3.30
C SER A 144 18.17 -1.23 2.37
N THR A 145 18.00 -0.54 1.25
CA THR A 145 19.06 -0.19 0.29
C THR A 145 19.08 1.32 0.17
N PRO A 146 20.23 2.00 0.40
CA PRO A 146 20.32 3.43 0.19
C PRO A 146 19.99 3.84 -1.24
N PHE A 147 19.35 4.99 -1.41
CA PHE A 147 19.09 5.60 -2.71
C PHE A 147 19.37 7.10 -2.65
N THR A 148 19.56 7.74 -3.80
CA THR A 148 19.84 9.17 -3.88
C THR A 148 18.74 9.88 -4.63
N LEU A 149 18.07 10.80 -3.94
CA LEU A 149 17.05 11.66 -4.49
C LEU A 149 17.58 13.09 -4.51
N ARG A 150 17.74 13.67 -5.71
CA ARG A 150 18.19 15.07 -5.90
C ARG A 150 19.47 15.42 -5.12
N GLY A 151 20.43 14.50 -5.09
CA GLY A 151 21.70 14.68 -4.38
C GLY A 151 21.66 14.40 -2.88
N VAL A 152 20.49 14.09 -2.31
CA VAL A 152 20.34 13.64 -0.92
C VAL A 152 20.31 12.12 -0.89
N THR A 153 21.31 11.51 -0.25
CA THR A 153 21.30 10.06 0.00
C THR A 153 20.41 9.74 1.20
N VAL A 154 19.45 8.85 0.98
CA VAL A 154 18.45 8.41 1.94
C VAL A 154 18.62 6.93 2.17
N ASP A 155 18.51 6.51 3.43
CA ASP A 155 18.48 5.10 3.81
C ASP A 155 17.36 4.93 4.84
N PHE A 156 16.34 4.12 4.49
CA PHE A 156 15.18 3.90 5.33
C PHE A 156 15.53 3.35 6.72
N LYS A 157 16.65 2.61 6.87
CA LYS A 157 17.07 2.12 8.19
C LYS A 157 17.45 3.24 9.16
N ASN A 158 17.85 4.39 8.63
CA ASN A 158 18.27 5.53 9.44
C ASN A 158 17.11 6.48 9.74
N VAL A 159 16.17 6.61 8.81
CA VAL A 159 15.12 7.66 8.90
C VAL A 159 13.73 7.13 9.23
N ALA A 160 13.46 5.86 8.94
CA ALA A 160 12.17 5.22 9.14
C ALA A 160 12.31 3.71 9.42
N PRO A 161 13.15 3.26 10.37
CA PRO A 161 13.27 1.83 10.70
C PRO A 161 11.96 1.23 11.21
N ARG A 162 11.05 2.09 11.71
CA ARG A 162 9.69 1.75 12.12
C ARG A 162 8.72 2.83 11.65
N LEU A 163 7.58 2.40 11.13
CA LEU A 163 6.50 3.29 10.70
C LEU A 163 5.20 2.88 11.40
N MET A 164 4.34 3.87 11.68
CA MET A 164 2.94 3.64 12.00
C MET A 164 2.07 4.25 10.91
N GLY A 165 1.18 3.42 10.37
CA GLY A 165 0.22 3.77 9.34
C GLY A 165 -1.15 4.05 9.85
N LEU A 166 -1.75 5.09 9.29
CA LEU A 166 -3.19 5.32 9.32
C LEU A 166 -3.68 5.45 7.87
N GLY A 167 -4.44 4.47 7.43
CA GLY A 167 -5.04 4.42 6.11
C GLY A 167 -6.55 4.62 6.18
N HIS A 168 -7.12 5.18 5.13
CA HIS A 168 -8.54 5.10 4.86
C HIS A 168 -8.79 4.78 3.38
N ALA A 169 -9.85 4.02 3.14
CA ALA A 169 -10.33 3.68 1.81
C ALA A 169 -11.86 3.77 1.79
N ARG A 170 -12.46 3.57 0.62
CA ARG A 170 -13.89 3.28 0.49
C ARG A 170 -14.14 1.79 0.57
N VAL A 171 -15.36 1.41 0.92
CA VAL A 171 -15.74 -0.01 0.93
C VAL A 171 -15.70 -0.55 -0.50
N PRO A 172 -15.27 -1.81 -0.70
CA PRO A 172 -15.27 -2.43 -2.01
C PRO A 172 -16.63 -2.34 -2.69
N GLN A 173 -16.70 -1.78 -3.91
CA GLN A 173 -17.84 -1.99 -4.78
C GLN A 173 -17.68 -3.35 -5.46
N SER A 174 -18.74 -4.16 -5.52
CA SER A 174 -18.72 -5.43 -6.26
C SER A 174 -18.33 -5.20 -7.72
N ASP A 175 -17.34 -5.95 -8.24
CA ASP A 175 -16.98 -5.91 -9.67
C ASP A 175 -18.12 -6.54 -10.51
N PRO A 176 -18.73 -5.81 -11.47
CA PRO A 176 -19.74 -6.39 -12.34
C PRO A 176 -19.19 -7.45 -13.34
N ASN A 177 -17.87 -7.54 -13.55
CA ASN A 177 -17.23 -8.48 -14.49
C ASN A 177 -15.90 -9.05 -13.93
N PRO A 178 -15.95 -9.95 -12.93
CA PRO A 178 -14.74 -10.49 -12.32
C PRO A 178 -13.87 -11.25 -13.33
N GLN A 179 -12.54 -11.07 -13.28
CA GLN A 179 -11.64 -11.86 -14.11
C GLN A 179 -11.62 -13.34 -13.68
N PRO A 180 -11.60 -14.30 -14.63
CA PRO A 180 -11.57 -15.71 -14.30
C PRO A 180 -10.23 -16.13 -13.68
N ILE A 181 -10.29 -16.91 -12.61
CA ILE A 181 -9.11 -17.47 -11.92
C ILE A 181 -8.37 -18.42 -12.88
N PRO A 182 -7.05 -18.24 -13.13
CA PRO A 182 -6.27 -19.16 -13.95
C PRO A 182 -6.23 -20.57 -13.32
N THR A 183 -6.72 -21.58 -14.03
CA THR A 183 -6.84 -22.96 -13.51
C THR A 183 -5.61 -23.83 -13.74
N ASN A 184 -4.55 -23.31 -14.37
CA ASN A 184 -3.48 -24.12 -14.98
C ASN A 184 -2.08 -23.91 -14.36
N GLU A 185 -1.97 -23.27 -13.19
CA GLU A 185 -0.70 -23.18 -12.45
C GLU A 185 -0.46 -24.43 -11.58
N PRO A 186 0.80 -24.91 -11.42
CA PRO A 186 1.09 -26.07 -10.59
C PRO A 186 0.74 -25.81 -9.12
N PRO A 187 0.16 -26.81 -8.42
CA PRO A 187 -0.36 -26.62 -7.08
C PRO A 187 0.76 -26.40 -6.05
N PHE A 188 0.63 -25.34 -5.24
CA PHE A 188 1.13 -25.37 -3.85
C PHE A 188 0.10 -26.22 -3.08
N GLU A 189 0.44 -27.48 -2.78
CA GLU A 189 -0.44 -28.63 -2.51
C GLU A 189 -1.52 -28.53 -1.38
N SER A 190 -2.04 -27.35 -1.01
CA SER A 190 -3.18 -27.22 -0.09
C SER A 190 -4.01 -25.91 -0.14
N LYS A 191 -3.86 -25.01 -1.13
CA LYS A 191 -4.48 -23.66 -1.06
C LYS A 191 -5.82 -23.51 -1.82
N GLY A 192 -6.76 -22.74 -1.26
CA GLY A 192 -7.85 -22.01 -1.98
C GLY A 192 -8.15 -20.67 -1.29
N PRO A 193 -9.06 -19.77 -1.76
CA PRO A 193 -9.38 -19.33 -3.14
C PRO A 193 -8.41 -18.20 -3.63
N GLY A 194 -8.26 -17.98 -4.95
CA GLY A 194 -8.81 -16.83 -5.70
C GLY A 194 -7.89 -15.59 -5.76
N PHE A 195 -7.42 -15.18 -6.94
CA PHE A 195 -6.80 -13.85 -7.15
C PHE A 195 -7.79 -12.96 -7.89
N PHE A 196 -7.97 -11.75 -7.38
CA PHE A 196 -9.03 -10.83 -7.76
C PHE A 196 -8.58 -9.38 -7.52
N LEU A 197 -9.13 -8.42 -8.26
CA LEU A 197 -8.61 -7.05 -8.36
C LEU A 197 -9.65 -6.02 -7.90
N LEU A 198 -9.54 -5.55 -6.65
CA LEU A 198 -10.25 -4.34 -6.18
C LEU A 198 -9.73 -3.13 -6.92
N HIS A 199 -10.61 -2.15 -7.04
CA HIS A 199 -10.32 -0.88 -7.65
C HIS A 199 -10.68 0.30 -6.74
N THR A 200 -10.31 0.29 -5.45
CA THR A 200 -10.66 1.37 -4.51
C THR A 200 -9.53 2.38 -4.31
N PRO A 201 -9.83 3.69 -4.33
CA PRO A 201 -8.89 4.71 -3.87
C PRO A 201 -8.57 4.54 -2.39
N ILE A 202 -7.28 4.52 -2.07
CA ILE A 202 -6.75 4.50 -0.70
C ILE A 202 -5.95 5.78 -0.49
N SER A 203 -6.10 6.40 0.68
CA SER A 203 -5.16 7.43 1.10
C SER A 203 -4.86 7.34 2.59
N GLY A 204 -3.74 7.90 3.02
CA GLY A 204 -3.29 7.71 4.39
C GLY A 204 -1.97 8.40 4.69
N THR A 205 -1.57 8.34 5.95
CA THR A 205 -0.31 8.90 6.43
C THR A 205 0.53 7.82 7.12
N PHE A 206 1.85 7.92 6.95
CA PHE A 206 2.82 7.20 7.76
C PHE A 206 3.57 8.18 8.62
N SER A 207 3.63 7.90 9.91
CA SER A 207 4.51 8.61 10.82
C SER A 207 5.68 7.71 11.18
N ALA A 208 6.90 8.19 10.96
CA ALA A 208 8.07 7.53 11.49
C ALA A 208 8.01 7.52 13.02
N VAL A 209 8.17 6.34 13.61
CA VAL A 209 8.18 6.18 15.06
C VAL A 209 9.64 6.15 15.49
N GLN A 210 10.08 7.15 16.26
CA GLN A 210 11.42 7.12 16.85
C GLN A 210 11.56 5.87 17.72
N SER A 211 12.57 5.04 17.46
CA SER A 211 13.01 4.05 18.42
C SER A 211 13.52 4.79 19.66
N LYS A 212 13.00 4.43 20.84
CA LYS A 212 13.69 4.77 22.08
C LYS A 212 15.06 4.13 22.13
#